data_AF-A0A3D3IWF6-F1
#
_entry.id   AF-A0A3D3IWF6-F1
#
_cell.length_a   1.000
_cell.length_b   1.000
_cell.length_c   1.000
_cell.angle_alpha   90.00
_cell.angle_beta   90.00
_cell.angle_gamma   90.00
#
_symmetry.space_group_name_H-M   'P 1'
#
loop_
_entity.id
_entity.type
_entity.pdbx_description
1 polymer ?
#
loop_
_entity_poly.entity_id
_entity_poly.type
_entity_poly.pdbx_seq_one_letter_code
_entity_poly.pdbx_strand_id
1 'polypeptide(L)'
;LLSGLPRDFTGKIAQKLQEWTGAPWLIGIASVPGEKTLAEQDNARADDRLRMAAADPMVRTIMEHFPGTRIVNVSAPDIETETGEDE
;
A
#
# COMPACT_ATOMS: atom_id res chain seq x y z
N LEU A 1 -20.62 -2.33 -9.23
CA LEU A 1 -19.53 -2.82 -10.11
C LEU A 1 -19.84 -4.18 -10.79
N LEU A 2 -21.05 -4.75 -10.66
CA LEU A 2 -21.34 -6.13 -11.14
C LEU A 2 -22.00 -6.24 -12.52
N SER A 3 -22.26 -5.13 -13.22
CA SER A 3 -23.05 -5.12 -14.46
C SER A 3 -22.27 -5.36 -15.76
N GLY A 4 -20.94 -5.55 -15.69
CA GLY A 4 -20.07 -5.61 -16.88
C GLY A 4 -19.28 -6.90 -17.09
N LEU A 5 -19.44 -7.92 -16.24
CA LEU A 5 -18.66 -9.15 -16.33
C LEU A 5 -19.36 -10.20 -17.21
N PRO A 6 -18.66 -10.82 -18.18
CA PRO A 6 -19.18 -11.96 -18.94
C PRO A 6 -19.61 -13.10 -18.01
N ARG A 7 -20.68 -13.81 -18.37
CA ARG A 7 -21.23 -14.92 -17.56
C ARG A 7 -20.23 -16.07 -17.33
N ASP A 8 -19.19 -16.17 -18.16
CA ASP A 8 -18.15 -17.20 -18.10
C ASP A 8 -16.86 -16.74 -17.38
N PHE A 9 -16.83 -15.51 -16.83
CA PHE A 9 -15.64 -14.95 -16.20
C PHE A 9 -15.09 -15.82 -15.07
N THR A 10 -15.96 -16.24 -14.16
CA THR A 10 -15.60 -17.08 -13.01
C THR A 10 -15.03 -18.44 -13.46
N GLY A 11 -15.63 -19.04 -14.49
CA GLY A 11 -15.16 -20.32 -15.04
C GLY A 11 -13.79 -20.20 -15.71
N LYS A 12 -13.57 -19.11 -16.46
CA LYS A 12 -12.26 -18.82 -17.08
C LYS A 12 -11.16 -18.60 -16.04
N ILE A 13 -11.45 -17.89 -14.95
CA ILE A 13 -10.49 -17.69 -13.85
C ILE A 13 -10.17 -19.02 -13.16
N ALA A 14 -11.18 -19.83 -12.85
CA ALA A 14 -10.99 -21.15 -12.23
C ALA A 14 -10.08 -22.05 -13.10
N GLN A 15 -10.31 -22.08 -14.41
CA GLN A 15 -9.47 -22.81 -15.36
C GLN A 15 -8.02 -22.28 -15.36
N LYS A 16 -7.83 -20.96 -15.45
CA LYS A 16 -6.49 -20.36 -15.49
C LYS A 16 -5.70 -20.58 -14.20
N LEU A 17 -6.37 -20.51 -13.05
CA LEU A 17 -5.74 -20.81 -11.76
C LEU A 17 -5.38 -22.29 -11.64
N GLN A 18 -6.25 -23.19 -12.12
CA GLN A 18 -5.92 -24.61 -12.17
C GLN A 18 -4.72 -24.91 -13.07
N GLU A 19 -4.64 -24.28 -14.26
CA GLU A 19 -3.48 -24.40 -15.15
C GLU A 19 -2.19 -23.90 -14.49
N TRP A 20 -2.27 -22.84 -13.69
CA TRP A 20 -1.10 -22.24 -13.03
C TRP A 20 -0.66 -22.98 -11.77
N THR A 21 -1.59 -23.36 -10.89
CA THR A 21 -1.26 -23.96 -9.58
C THR A 21 -1.38 -25.49 -9.57
N GLY A 22 -1.93 -26.11 -10.61
CA GLY A 22 -2.19 -27.56 -10.67
C GLY A 22 -3.32 -28.06 -9.78
N ALA A 23 -4.11 -27.16 -9.17
CA ALA A 23 -5.15 -27.51 -8.19
C ALA A 23 -6.52 -26.94 -8.60
N PRO A 24 -7.65 -27.60 -8.29
CA PRO A 24 -8.97 -27.05 -8.54
C PRO A 24 -9.28 -25.88 -7.59
N TRP A 25 -9.70 -24.74 -8.13
CA TRP A 25 -10.07 -23.55 -7.35
C TRP A 25 -11.58 -23.27 -7.43
N LEU A 26 -12.21 -23.03 -6.27
CA LEU A 26 -13.57 -22.52 -6.18
C LEU A 26 -13.55 -20.99 -6.09
N ILE A 27 -14.24 -20.30 -7.00
CA ILE A 27 -14.23 -18.85 -7.10
C ILE A 27 -15.60 -18.29 -6.68
N GLY A 28 -15.61 -17.46 -5.65
CA GLY A 28 -16.78 -16.71 -5.19
C GLY A 28 -16.65 -15.22 -5.49
N ILE A 29 -17.74 -14.58 -5.89
CA ILE A 29 -17.80 -13.11 -6.04
C ILE A 29 -18.43 -12.56 -4.76
N ALA A 30 -17.68 -11.77 -3.99
CA ALA A 30 -18.22 -11.05 -2.86
C ALA A 30 -19.00 -9.82 -3.35
N SER A 31 -20.24 -9.67 -2.88
CA SER A 31 -21.06 -8.47 -3.09
C SER A 31 -20.90 -7.42 -2.00
N VAL A 32 -20.19 -7.77 -0.92
CA VAL A 32 -19.88 -6.88 0.20
C VAL A 32 -18.56 -6.14 -0.06
N PRO A 33 -18.42 -4.89 0.40
CA PRO A 33 -17.12 -4.21 0.40
C PRO A 33 -16.10 -5.07 1.16
N GLY A 34 -14.95 -5.32 0.53
CA GLY A 34 -13.84 -6.02 1.16
C GLY A 34 -13.08 -5.11 2.14
N GLU A 35 -12.02 -5.65 2.72
CA GLU A 35 -11.03 -4.82 3.41
C GLU A 35 -10.31 -3.90 2.43
N LYS A 36 -9.61 -2.90 2.97
CA LYS A 36 -8.78 -1.98 2.20
C LYS A 36 -7.86 -2.76 1.26
N THR A 37 -7.88 -2.41 -0.01
CA THR A 37 -6.95 -2.92 -1.01
C THR A 37 -5.50 -2.60 -0.61
N LEU A 38 -4.53 -3.34 -1.14
CA LEU A 38 -3.11 -3.06 -0.90
C LEU A 38 -2.74 -1.61 -1.26
N ALA A 39 -3.30 -1.07 -2.35
CA ALA A 39 -3.10 0.32 -2.74
C ALA A 39 -3.69 1.32 -1.71
N GLU A 40 -4.88 1.05 -1.19
CA GLU A 40 -5.47 1.89 -0.12
C GLU A 40 -4.69 1.79 1.20
N GLN A 41 -4.15 0.61 1.51
CA GLN A 41 -3.28 0.42 2.67
C GLN A 41 -1.98 1.21 2.51
N ASP A 42 -1.36 1.18 1.33
CA ASP A 42 -0.13 1.91 1.06
C ASP A 42 -0.33 3.42 1.06
N ASN A 43 -1.44 3.91 0.51
CA ASN A 43 -1.83 5.32 0.61
C ASN A 43 -2.04 5.75 2.07
N ALA A 44 -2.75 4.93 2.87
CA ALA A 44 -2.95 5.21 4.29
C ALA A 44 -1.61 5.28 5.05
N ARG A 45 -0.68 4.35 4.77
CA ARG A 45 0.68 4.38 5.33
C ARG A 45 1.44 5.65 4.93
N ALA A 46 1.30 6.08 3.68
CA ALA A 46 1.94 7.31 3.20
C ALA A 46 1.39 8.56 3.90
N ASP A 47 0.07 8.65 4.04
CA ASP A 47 -0.60 9.73 4.78
C ASP A 47 -0.18 9.75 6.25
N ASP A 48 -0.09 8.59 6.89
CA ASP A 48 0.30 8.50 8.29
C ASP A 48 1.76 8.91 8.50
N ARG A 49 2.68 8.52 7.59
CA ARG A 49 4.07 9.02 7.60
C ARG A 49 4.12 10.54 7.49
N LEU A 50 3.34 11.12 6.57
CA LEU A 50 3.27 12.56 6.37
C LEU A 50 2.73 13.28 7.62
N ARG A 51 1.67 12.74 8.22
CA ARG A 51 1.10 13.28 9.47
C ARG A 51 2.10 13.23 10.62
N MET A 52 2.81 12.12 10.77
CA MET A 52 3.85 11.99 11.80
C MET A 52 4.98 13.00 11.59
N ALA A 53 5.44 13.16 10.35
CA ALA A 53 6.47 14.16 10.02
C ALA A 53 5.99 15.60 10.30
N ALA A 54 4.75 15.94 9.95
CA ALA A 54 4.17 17.25 10.23
C ALA A 54 3.89 17.50 11.73
N ALA A 55 3.73 16.43 12.51
CA ALA A 55 3.53 16.51 13.96
C ALA A 55 4.84 16.79 14.73
N ASP A 56 6.01 16.58 14.10
CA ASP A 56 7.30 16.85 14.71
C ASP A 56 7.45 18.35 15.06
N PRO A 57 7.86 18.68 16.31
CA PRO A 57 7.99 20.08 16.76
C PRO A 57 8.92 20.93 15.90
N MET A 58 10.02 20.36 15.41
CA MET A 58 10.99 21.07 14.57
C MET A 58 10.40 21.35 13.18
N VAL A 59 9.75 20.35 12.56
CA VAL A 59 9.11 20.50 11.25
C VAL A 59 8.00 21.55 11.33
N ARG A 60 7.17 21.53 12.37
CA ARG A 60 6.12 22.54 12.59
C ARG A 60 6.69 23.96 12.66
N THR A 61 7.74 24.14 13.44
CA THR A 61 8.41 25.44 13.61
C THR A 61 8.92 25.98 12.26
N ILE A 62 9.53 25.11 11.44
CA ILE A 62 9.99 25.47 10.10
C ILE A 62 8.82 25.87 9.20
N MET A 63 7.72 25.11 9.22
CA MET A 63 6.54 25.42 8.39
C MET A 63 5.88 26.75 8.78
N GLU A 64 5.89 27.11 10.06
CA GLU A 64 5.38 28.40 10.57
C GLU A 64 6.27 29.58 10.15
N HIS A 65 7.60 29.43 10.22
CA HIS A 65 8.54 30.47 9.82
C HIS A 65 8.62 30.65 8.30
N PHE A 66 8.33 29.61 7.52
CA PHE A 66 8.41 29.61 6.07
C PHE A 66 7.06 29.21 5.43
N PRO A 67 6.09 30.14 5.36
CA PRO A 67 4.80 29.89 4.74
C PRO A 67 4.98 29.54 3.24
N GLY A 68 4.34 28.46 2.80
CA GLY A 68 4.50 27.90 1.45
C GLY A 68 5.46 26.72 1.34
N THR A 69 6.11 26.33 2.44
CA THR A 69 6.87 25.09 2.50
C THR A 69 5.96 23.86 2.51
N ARG A 70 6.49 22.75 2.01
CA ARG A 70 5.74 21.50 1.83
C ARG A 70 6.68 20.30 2.01
N ILE A 71 6.22 19.29 2.71
CA ILE A 71 6.94 18.03 2.87
C ILE A 71 6.82 17.25 1.56
N VAL A 72 7.95 16.96 0.92
CA VAL A 72 7.99 16.30 -0.41
C VAL A 72 8.20 14.79 -0.33
N ASN A 73 8.91 14.31 0.69
CA ASN A 73 9.16 12.91 0.92
C ASN A 73 9.48 12.67 2.41
N VAL A 74 9.09 11.52 2.94
CA VAL A 74 9.41 11.06 4.30
C VAL A 74 9.97 9.65 4.17
N SER A 75 11.28 9.52 4.35
CA SER A 75 12.02 8.27 4.28
C SER A 75 12.77 8.05 5.58
N ALA A 76 12.96 6.78 5.95
CA ALA A 76 13.94 6.47 6.98
C ALA A 76 15.32 6.94 6.50
N PRO A 77 16.20 7.40 7.40
CA PRO A 77 17.58 7.65 7.02
C PRO A 77 18.17 6.37 6.43
N ASP A 78 18.89 6.50 5.31
CA ASP A 78 19.78 5.45 4.81
C ASP A 78 20.92 5.32 5.82
N ILE A 79 20.65 4.60 6.92
CA ILE A 79 21.71 4.19 7.84
C ILE A 79 22.40 3.04 7.13
N GLU A 80 23.50 3.32 6.44
CA GLU A 80 24.46 2.29 6.08
C GLU A 80 24.84 1.60 7.39
N THR A 81 24.28 0.42 7.62
CA THR A 81 24.69 -0.42 8.74
C THR A 81 26.11 -0.87 8.41
N GLU A 82 27.10 -0.08 8.84
CA GLU A 82 28.46 -0.55 9.06
C GLU A 82 28.34 -1.72 10.02
N THR A 83 28.29 -2.92 9.43
CA THR A 83 28.35 -4.16 10.16
C THR A 83 29.81 -4.23 10.59
N GLY A 84 30.08 -3.78 11.82
CA GLY A 84 31.34 -4.06 12.49
C GLY A 84 31.47 -5.56 12.64
N GLU A 85 32.13 -6.21 11.69
CA GLU A 85 32.83 -7.47 11.92
C GLU A 85 34.00 -7.16 12.86
N ASP A 86 33.74 -7.23 14.17
CA ASP A 86 34.80 -7.33 15.16
C ASP A 86 35.24 -8.80 15.26
N GLU A 87 36.57 -8.99 15.23
CA GLU A 87 37.37 -10.23 15.23
C GLU A 87 37.00 -11.33 16.24
#